data_AF-A0A9E0U644-F1
#
_entry.id   AF-A0A9E0U644-F1
#
_cell.length_a   1.000
_cell.length_b   1.000
_cell.length_c   1.000
_cell.angle_alpha   90.00
_cell.angle_beta   90.00
_cell.angle_gamma   90.00
#
_symmetry.space_group_name_H-M   'P 1'
#
loop_
_entity.id
_entity.type
_entity.pdbx_description
1 polymer ?
#
loop_
_entity_poly.entity_id
_entity_poly.type
_entity_poly.pdbx_seq_one_letter_code
_entity_poly.pdbx_strand_id
1 'polypeptide(L)'
;MNEKKPSDQEIASAIAEAIRAKRGGRRASSAEELAAQEALLLADLESFQDSALDCIIENESARPPVANVSSGAAFPEIGRMGVNPPKECARPQPEIQAPREASSVAATGLLAQLKQQAEQVNLQNSVQSKISAEASLLVNEGLQRVFEYLNELVTQLNVLHPVISREYTLFGVIEFKDLVWQRGFVDYRTNSNKMGDAAVLESVNFSFNLKADREVVLEREASAIESLSELLYDNGVVFRCQEKRNQRQMVESATFYVAPEIKATLCWRADIEKRGVVLEARNFERFGDTRYFLSAEVLTQEMLEEFGRLLLGQANRFRDFARR
;
A
#
# COMPACT_ATOMS: atom_id res chain seq x y z
N MET A 1 -44.60 34.58 60.91
CA MET A 1 -43.70 33.42 61.12
C MET A 1 -42.54 33.60 60.14
N ASN A 2 -41.34 33.94 60.63
CA ASN A 2 -40.18 34.25 59.78
C ASN A 2 -39.57 32.95 59.25
N GLU A 3 -39.63 32.73 57.94
CA GLU A 3 -38.84 31.70 57.25
C GLU A 3 -37.38 32.17 57.18
N LYS A 4 -36.51 31.42 57.87
CA LYS A 4 -35.07 31.64 57.91
C LYS A 4 -34.50 31.13 56.57
N LYS A 5 -34.04 32.04 55.71
CA LYS A 5 -33.31 31.67 54.48
C LYS A 5 -32.04 30.88 54.86
N PRO A 6 -31.76 29.74 54.21
CA PRO A 6 -30.55 28.96 54.45
C PRO A 6 -29.31 29.76 54.05
N SER A 7 -28.21 29.58 54.78
CA SER A 7 -26.98 30.35 54.54
C SER A 7 -26.21 29.79 53.35
N ASP A 8 -25.50 30.65 52.61
CA ASP A 8 -24.73 30.27 51.41
C ASP A 8 -23.70 29.16 51.67
N GLN A 9 -23.25 29.00 52.93
CA GLN A 9 -22.34 27.94 53.34
C GLN A 9 -22.99 26.54 53.32
N GLU A 10 -24.27 26.46 53.67
CA GLU A 10 -25.03 25.19 53.64
C GLU A 10 -25.29 24.76 52.19
N ILE A 11 -25.56 25.73 51.31
CA ILE A 11 -25.73 25.49 49.87
C ILE A 11 -24.42 25.02 49.24
N ALA A 12 -23.29 25.65 49.56
CA ALA A 12 -21.97 25.24 49.06
C ALA A 12 -21.59 23.83 49.53
N SER A 13 -21.93 23.48 50.78
CA SER A 13 -21.66 22.16 51.36
C SER A 13 -22.52 21.08 50.70
N ALA A 14 -23.80 21.37 50.47
CA ALA A 14 -24.72 20.47 49.76
C ALA A 14 -24.31 20.22 48.30
N ILE A 15 -23.81 21.25 47.61
CA ILE A 15 -23.31 21.12 46.23
C ILE A 15 -22.03 20.25 46.19
N ALA A 16 -21.10 20.44 47.13
CA ALA A 16 -19.87 19.65 47.20
C ALA A 16 -20.15 18.16 47.48
N GLU A 17 -21.14 17.86 48.33
CA GLU A 17 -21.55 16.50 48.65
C GLU A 17 -22.25 15.82 47.47
N ALA A 18 -23.11 16.55 46.74
CA ALA A 18 -23.76 16.06 45.52
C ALA A 18 -22.75 15.72 44.40
N ILE A 19 -21.69 16.53 44.23
CA ILE A 19 -20.63 16.27 43.24
C ILE A 19 -19.83 15.01 43.63
N ARG A 20 -19.54 14.82 44.92
CA ARG A 20 -18.80 13.64 45.41
C ARG A 20 -19.61 12.36 45.22
N ALA A 21 -20.91 12.38 45.51
CA ALA A 21 -21.81 11.25 45.28
C ALA A 21 -21.92 10.88 43.79
N LYS A 22 -22.04 11.89 42.90
CA LYS A 22 -22.16 11.66 41.44
C LYS A 22 -20.85 11.14 40.82
N ARG A 23 -19.70 11.48 41.38
CA ARG A 23 -18.37 10.99 40.92
C ARG A 23 -18.05 9.58 41.43
N GLY A 24 -18.57 9.19 42.59
CA GLY A 24 -18.46 7.84 43.14
C GLY A 24 -19.24 6.80 42.32
N GLY A 25 -20.50 7.09 41.99
CA GLY A 25 -21.36 6.17 41.22
C GLY A 25 -20.87 5.88 39.80
N ARG A 26 -20.28 6.89 39.13
CA ARG A 26 -19.79 6.75 37.74
C ARG A 26 -18.47 5.97 37.62
N ARG A 27 -17.67 5.89 38.70
CA ARG A 27 -16.44 5.11 38.73
C ARG A 27 -16.70 3.65 39.09
N ALA A 28 -17.70 3.37 39.94
CA ALA A 28 -18.09 2.02 40.28
C ALA A 28 -18.66 1.27 39.06
N SER A 29 -19.53 1.91 38.28
CA SER A 29 -20.09 1.30 37.04
C SER A 29 -19.00 1.01 36.01
N SER A 30 -18.07 1.94 35.78
CA SER A 30 -16.98 1.72 34.81
C SER A 30 -15.97 0.67 35.26
N ALA A 31 -15.73 0.52 36.57
CA ALA A 31 -14.82 -0.50 37.09
C ALA A 31 -15.41 -1.92 36.98
N GLU A 32 -16.71 -2.07 37.24
CA GLU A 32 -17.40 -3.35 37.03
C GLU A 32 -17.54 -3.70 35.54
N GLU A 33 -17.81 -2.72 34.67
CA GLU A 33 -17.81 -2.91 33.21
C GLU A 33 -16.42 -3.30 32.67
N LEU A 34 -15.35 -2.68 33.18
CA LEU A 34 -13.97 -3.03 32.84
C LEU A 34 -13.61 -4.45 33.30
N ALA A 35 -13.96 -4.83 34.53
CA ALA A 35 -13.72 -6.18 35.04
C ALA A 35 -14.50 -7.25 34.25
N ALA A 36 -15.73 -6.93 33.82
CA ALA A 36 -16.52 -7.81 32.96
C ALA A 36 -15.90 -7.94 31.55
N GLN A 37 -15.35 -6.87 30.99
CA GLN A 37 -14.63 -6.91 29.71
C GLN A 37 -13.31 -7.69 29.81
N GLU A 38 -12.57 -7.54 30.90
CA GLU A 38 -11.34 -8.32 31.15
C GLU A 38 -11.64 -9.82 31.25
N ALA A 39 -12.71 -10.20 31.96
CA ALA A 39 -13.14 -11.60 32.06
C ALA A 39 -13.56 -12.18 30.69
N LEU A 40 -14.22 -11.39 29.85
CA LEU A 40 -14.61 -11.79 28.50
C LEU A 40 -13.37 -12.02 27.60
N LEU A 41 -12.39 -11.11 27.65
CA LEU A 41 -11.16 -11.21 26.85
C LEU A 41 -10.27 -12.38 27.28
N LEU A 42 -10.21 -12.66 28.58
CA LEU A 42 -9.47 -13.83 29.09
C LEU A 42 -10.11 -15.15 28.64
N ALA A 43 -11.44 -15.24 28.66
CA ALA A 43 -12.14 -16.42 28.16
C ALA A 43 -11.94 -16.64 26.65
N ASP A 44 -11.90 -15.56 25.86
CA ASP A 44 -11.64 -15.63 24.42
C ASP A 44 -10.20 -16.13 24.15
N LEU A 45 -9.20 -15.58 24.86
CA LEU A 45 -7.80 -16.03 24.78
C LEU A 45 -7.60 -17.51 25.15
N GLU A 46 -8.31 -18.00 26.17
CA GLU A 46 -8.28 -19.42 26.54
C GLU A 46 -8.90 -20.30 25.44
N SER A 47 -10.01 -19.88 24.82
CA SER A 47 -10.64 -20.62 23.72
C SER A 47 -9.76 -20.71 22.45
N PHE A 48 -8.92 -19.69 22.22
CA PHE A 48 -7.96 -19.68 21.10
C PHE A 48 -6.75 -20.60 21.34
N GLN A 49 -6.39 -20.91 22.59
CA GLN A 49 -5.26 -21.80 22.89
C GLN A 49 -5.63 -23.27 22.68
N ASP A 50 -6.85 -23.68 23.03
CA ASP A 50 -7.31 -25.06 22.84
C ASP A 50 -7.58 -25.40 21.36
N SER A 51 -8.23 -24.49 20.62
CA SER A 51 -8.62 -24.75 19.23
C SER A 51 -7.46 -24.77 18.23
N ALA A 52 -6.39 -24.00 18.49
CA ALA A 52 -5.21 -23.96 17.63
C ALA A 52 -4.30 -25.20 17.81
N LEU A 53 -4.23 -25.77 19.02
CA LEU A 53 -3.42 -26.95 19.29
C LEU A 53 -4.04 -28.23 18.70
N ASP A 54 -5.35 -28.39 18.81
CA ASP A 54 -6.06 -29.55 18.26
C ASP A 54 -5.93 -29.63 16.73
N CYS A 55 -6.07 -28.50 16.02
CA CYS A 55 -5.92 -28.45 14.57
C CYS A 55 -4.49 -28.76 14.10
N ILE A 56 -3.47 -28.46 14.90
CA ILE A 56 -2.07 -28.80 14.57
C ILE A 56 -1.81 -30.30 14.81
N ILE A 57 -2.33 -30.86 15.90
CA ILE A 57 -2.16 -32.27 16.27
C ILE A 57 -2.89 -33.20 15.27
N GLU A 58 -4.11 -32.85 14.86
CA GLU A 58 -4.85 -33.63 13.85
C GLU A 58 -4.15 -33.61 12.47
N ASN A 59 -3.52 -32.50 12.11
CA ASN A 59 -2.84 -32.36 10.81
C ASN A 59 -1.47 -33.07 10.78
N GLU A 60 -0.80 -33.23 11.94
CA GLU A 60 0.42 -34.05 12.06
C GLU A 60 0.13 -35.55 12.11
N SER A 61 -0.96 -35.97 12.76
CA SER A 61 -1.30 -37.40 12.91
C SER A 61 -2.00 -38.00 11.68
N ALA A 62 -2.50 -37.18 10.76
CA ALA A 62 -3.08 -37.60 9.48
C ALA A 62 -2.06 -37.78 8.34
N ARG A 63 -0.76 -37.48 8.54
CA ARG A 63 0.27 -37.67 7.50
C ARG A 63 0.79 -39.12 7.51
N PRO A 64 0.68 -39.88 6.41
CA PRO A 64 1.35 -41.17 6.30
C PRO A 64 2.88 -40.96 6.23
N PRO A 65 3.69 -41.87 6.80
CA PRO A 65 5.14 -41.74 6.81
C PRO A 65 5.66 -41.82 5.36
N VAL A 66 6.21 -40.72 4.86
CA VAL A 66 6.78 -40.65 3.52
C VAL A 66 8.10 -41.42 3.51
N ALA A 67 8.13 -42.46 2.68
CA ALA A 67 9.33 -43.24 2.42
C ALA A 67 10.45 -42.35 1.83
N ASN A 68 11.66 -42.53 2.34
CA ASN A 68 12.89 -41.93 1.84
C ASN A 68 13.04 -42.15 0.33
N VAL A 69 13.00 -41.07 -0.45
CA VAL A 69 13.55 -41.03 -1.81
C VAL A 69 14.81 -40.16 -1.75
N SER A 70 15.96 -40.82 -1.89
CA SER A 70 17.25 -40.18 -2.14
C SER A 70 17.16 -39.23 -3.33
N SER A 71 17.56 -37.99 -3.13
CA SER A 71 18.02 -37.11 -4.21
C SER A 71 19.22 -36.33 -3.69
N GLY A 72 20.35 -36.52 -4.37
CA GLY A 72 21.66 -36.04 -3.97
C GLY A 72 21.72 -34.52 -3.86
N ALA A 73 21.76 -34.03 -2.63
CA ALA A 73 22.35 -32.75 -2.30
C ALA A 73 23.55 -33.04 -1.41
N ALA A 74 24.76 -32.92 -1.98
CA ALA A 74 26.00 -33.06 -1.25
C ALA A 74 26.14 -31.89 -0.27
N PHE A 75 25.92 -32.17 1.02
CA PHE A 75 26.33 -31.26 2.08
C PHE A 75 27.86 -31.28 2.22
N PRO A 76 28.54 -30.13 2.32
CA PRO A 76 29.98 -30.10 2.49
C PRO A 76 30.35 -30.64 3.88
N GLU A 77 31.12 -31.73 3.88
CA GLU A 77 31.65 -32.39 5.06
C GLU A 77 32.79 -31.52 5.63
N ILE A 78 32.55 -30.83 6.74
CA ILE A 78 33.59 -30.07 7.44
C ILE A 78 34.51 -31.09 8.13
N GLY A 79 35.62 -31.41 7.46
CA GLY A 79 36.66 -32.27 7.98
C GLY A 79 37.19 -31.76 9.31
N ARG A 80 36.97 -32.53 10.38
CA ARG A 80 37.67 -32.35 11.66
C ARG A 80 39.11 -32.79 11.49
N MET A 81 39.99 -31.88 11.07
CA MET A 81 41.42 -32.11 11.12
C MET A 81 41.89 -32.13 12.58
N GLY A 82 42.43 -33.27 12.97
CA GLY A 82 43.01 -33.51 14.28
C GLY A 82 44.22 -32.62 14.53
N VAL A 83 44.23 -31.97 15.68
CA VAL A 83 45.42 -31.31 16.23
C VAL A 83 45.93 -32.18 17.37
N ASN A 84 47.09 -32.80 17.16
CA ASN A 84 47.84 -33.46 18.22
C ASN A 84 48.54 -32.42 19.11
N PRO A 85 48.66 -32.65 20.44
CA PRO A 85 49.20 -31.68 21.39
C PRO A 85 50.72 -31.83 21.55
N PRO A 86 51.46 -30.76 21.94
CA PRO A 86 52.79 -30.90 22.53
C PRO A 86 52.73 -31.02 24.06
N LYS A 87 53.61 -31.87 24.57
CA LYS A 87 53.79 -32.29 25.97
C LYS A 87 54.42 -31.19 26.85
N GLU A 88 53.79 -30.97 28.00
CA GLU A 88 54.31 -31.08 29.37
C GLU A 88 55.64 -30.39 29.80
N CYS A 89 55.53 -29.47 30.77
CA CYS A 89 56.49 -29.32 31.86
C CYS A 89 55.81 -28.85 33.17
N ALA A 90 55.79 -29.78 34.13
CA ALA A 90 55.96 -29.67 35.59
C ALA A 90 55.19 -28.63 36.46
N ARG A 91 54.38 -29.23 37.36
CA ARG A 91 53.73 -28.83 38.63
C ARG A 91 54.69 -28.28 39.72
N PRO A 92 54.24 -27.65 40.85
CA PRO A 92 53.13 -28.13 41.70
C PRO A 92 52.17 -27.12 42.36
N GLN A 93 51.02 -27.67 42.77
CA GLN A 93 50.00 -27.09 43.66
C GLN A 93 50.48 -27.06 45.12
N PRO A 94 49.78 -26.32 45.99
CA PRO A 94 48.86 -27.02 46.90
C PRO A 94 47.47 -26.34 47.04
N GLU A 95 46.41 -27.15 46.88
CA GLU A 95 45.35 -27.43 47.87
C GLU A 95 45.21 -26.41 49.04
N ILE A 96 44.04 -25.82 49.39
CA ILE A 96 42.80 -26.43 49.91
C ILE A 96 41.66 -25.36 50.12
N GLN A 97 40.40 -25.79 49.91
CA GLN A 97 39.10 -25.32 50.49
C GLN A 97 38.29 -24.15 49.90
N ALA A 98 37.13 -24.51 49.33
CA ALA A 98 35.92 -23.70 49.19
C ALA A 98 35.13 -23.67 50.53
N PRO A 99 34.15 -22.77 50.73
CA PRO A 99 32.83 -23.00 50.14
C PRO A 99 32.05 -21.77 49.64
N ARG A 100 31.35 -22.01 48.53
CA ARG A 100 30.10 -21.36 48.08
C ARG A 100 30.16 -19.86 47.77
N GLU A 101 30.67 -19.56 46.58
CA GLU A 101 30.04 -18.52 45.77
C GLU A 101 29.03 -19.22 44.85
N ALA A 102 27.78 -18.76 44.92
CA ALA A 102 26.72 -19.21 44.04
C ALA A 102 27.20 -19.07 42.59
N SER A 103 27.29 -20.22 41.92
CA SER A 103 27.69 -20.33 40.52
C SER A 103 26.88 -19.37 39.65
N SER A 104 27.47 -18.24 39.28
CA SER A 104 27.04 -17.41 38.16
C SER A 104 27.35 -18.14 36.85
N VAL A 105 26.70 -19.27 36.60
CA VAL A 105 26.77 -20.01 35.33
C VAL A 105 25.66 -19.57 34.37
N ALA A 106 24.91 -18.53 34.75
CA ALA A 106 23.72 -18.08 34.03
C ALA A 106 24.01 -16.89 33.10
N ALA A 107 24.92 -16.99 32.12
CA ALA A 107 25.06 -15.92 31.11
C ALA A 107 25.91 -16.20 29.84
N THR A 108 26.63 -17.32 29.70
CA THR A 108 27.66 -17.45 28.64
C THR A 108 27.38 -18.53 27.59
N GLY A 109 26.16 -19.08 27.55
CA GLY A 109 25.77 -20.05 26.51
C GLY A 109 25.32 -19.39 25.21
N LEU A 110 25.56 -20.04 24.06
CA LEU A 110 25.08 -19.64 22.73
C LEU A 110 23.58 -19.24 22.74
N LEU A 111 22.76 -19.95 23.51
CA LEU A 111 21.33 -19.68 23.63
C LEU A 111 21.03 -18.32 24.29
N ALA A 112 21.85 -17.88 25.25
CA ALA A 112 21.72 -16.55 25.84
C ALA A 112 22.08 -15.44 24.83
N GLN A 113 23.11 -15.68 24.01
CA GLN A 113 23.48 -14.77 22.91
C GLN A 113 22.37 -14.71 21.84
N LEU A 114 21.80 -15.85 21.46
CA LEU A 114 20.68 -15.91 20.50
C LEU A 114 19.41 -15.24 21.05
N LYS A 115 19.11 -15.37 22.35
CA LYS A 115 18.01 -14.64 22.99
C LYS A 115 18.21 -13.13 22.92
N GLN A 116 19.41 -12.66 23.26
CA GLN A 116 19.74 -11.23 23.17
C GLN A 116 19.65 -10.71 21.71
N GLN A 117 20.11 -11.49 20.74
CA GLN A 117 19.98 -11.15 19.32
C GLN A 117 18.51 -11.16 18.87
N ALA A 118 17.72 -12.15 19.27
CA ALA A 118 16.30 -12.22 18.95
C ALA A 118 15.51 -11.04 19.56
N GLU A 119 15.80 -10.66 20.80
CA GLU A 119 15.20 -9.49 21.45
C GLU A 119 15.55 -8.19 20.71
N GLN A 120 16.81 -8.02 20.28
CA GLN A 120 17.20 -6.86 19.47
C GLN A 120 16.46 -6.79 18.14
N VAL A 121 16.35 -7.93 17.44
CA VAL A 121 15.59 -8.02 16.18
C VAL A 121 14.11 -7.74 16.40
N ASN A 122 13.52 -8.29 17.47
CA ASN A 122 12.11 -8.07 17.81
C ASN A 122 11.83 -6.61 18.17
N LEU A 123 12.70 -5.97 18.95
CA LEU A 123 12.59 -4.54 19.25
C LEU A 123 12.69 -3.70 17.98
N GLN A 124 13.66 -3.99 17.10
CA GLN A 124 13.81 -3.30 15.82
C GLN A 124 12.58 -3.48 14.92
N ASN A 125 12.05 -4.70 14.82
CA ASN A 125 10.84 -5.00 14.08
C ASN A 125 9.61 -4.27 14.66
N SER A 126 9.50 -4.17 15.99
CA SER A 126 8.38 -3.47 16.65
C SER A 126 8.40 -1.96 16.44
N VAL A 127 9.59 -1.35 16.35
CA VAL A 127 9.75 0.07 16.02
C VAL A 127 9.44 0.29 14.54
N GLN A 128 9.97 -0.58 13.67
CA GLN A 128 9.75 -0.50 12.23
C GLN A 128 8.27 -0.71 11.86
N SER A 129 7.56 -1.61 12.53
CA SER A 129 6.14 -1.85 12.30
C SER A 129 5.28 -0.64 12.66
N LYS A 130 5.58 0.04 13.78
CA LYS A 130 4.90 1.28 14.17
C LYS A 130 5.11 2.40 13.15
N ILE A 131 6.36 2.61 12.73
CA ILE A 131 6.69 3.62 11.71
C ILE A 131 6.00 3.31 10.37
N SER A 132 5.97 2.03 9.99
CA SER A 132 5.30 1.58 8.77
C SER A 132 3.77 1.74 8.85
N ALA A 133 3.17 1.51 10.03
CA ALA A 133 1.75 1.70 10.26
C ALA A 133 1.36 3.19 10.14
N GLU A 134 2.11 4.09 10.79
CA GLU A 134 1.89 5.54 10.68
C GLU A 134 2.01 6.04 9.23
N ALA A 135 3.03 5.57 8.51
CA ALA A 135 3.19 5.90 7.09
C ALA A 135 2.03 5.35 6.23
N SER A 136 1.54 4.14 6.53
CA SER A 136 0.41 3.54 5.82
C SER A 136 -0.87 4.34 6.01
N LEU A 137 -1.13 4.82 7.23
CA LEU A 137 -2.30 5.66 7.53
C LEU A 137 -2.24 6.98 6.76
N LEU A 138 -1.09 7.67 6.77
CA LEU A 138 -0.91 8.93 6.03
C LEU A 138 -1.12 8.76 4.52
N VAL A 139 -0.54 7.70 3.92
CA VAL A 139 -0.72 7.40 2.49
C VAL A 139 -2.18 7.06 2.19
N ASN A 140 -2.84 6.28 3.06
CA ASN A 140 -4.23 5.91 2.90
C ASN A 140 -5.17 7.13 2.94
N GLU A 141 -5.01 8.03 3.92
CA GLU A 141 -5.78 9.27 3.96
C GLU A 141 -5.56 10.12 2.70
N GLY A 142 -4.32 10.20 2.20
CA GLY A 142 -4.02 10.88 0.95
C GLY A 142 -4.75 10.27 -0.24
N LEU A 143 -4.76 8.93 -0.36
CA LEU A 143 -5.48 8.22 -1.43
C LEU A 143 -7.00 8.36 -1.32
N GLN A 144 -7.55 8.38 -0.09
CA GLN A 144 -8.98 8.63 0.13
C GLN A 144 -9.37 10.02 -0.41
N ARG A 145 -8.59 11.05 -0.08
CA ARG A 145 -8.81 12.42 -0.61
C ARG A 145 -8.72 12.46 -2.13
N VAL A 146 -7.73 11.77 -2.72
CA VAL A 146 -7.59 11.65 -4.19
C VAL A 146 -8.85 11.00 -4.79
N PHE A 147 -9.32 9.89 -4.22
CA PHE A 147 -10.50 9.18 -4.71
C PHE A 147 -11.76 10.06 -4.64
N GLU A 148 -12.02 10.69 -3.50
CA GLU A 148 -13.19 11.55 -3.29
C GLU A 148 -13.20 12.72 -4.29
N TYR A 149 -12.07 13.41 -4.43
CA TYR A 149 -11.92 14.52 -5.37
C TYR A 149 -12.11 14.08 -6.82
N LEU A 150 -11.44 13.00 -7.24
CA LEU A 150 -11.55 12.51 -8.61
C LEU A 150 -12.96 12.04 -8.93
N ASN A 151 -13.63 11.38 -7.98
CA ASN A 151 -14.99 10.91 -8.17
C ASN A 151 -15.98 12.08 -8.34
N GLU A 152 -15.86 13.13 -7.53
CA GLU A 152 -16.66 14.34 -7.68
C GLU A 152 -16.36 15.04 -9.00
N LEU A 153 -15.08 15.25 -9.33
CA LEU A 153 -14.65 15.88 -10.57
C LEU A 153 -15.21 15.14 -11.79
N VAL A 154 -15.03 13.81 -11.85
CA VAL A 154 -15.53 12.98 -12.95
C VAL A 154 -17.04 13.02 -13.08
N THR A 155 -17.75 13.05 -11.95
CA THR A 155 -19.21 13.20 -11.96
C THR A 155 -19.63 14.50 -12.64
N GLN A 156 -18.96 15.62 -12.33
CA GLN A 156 -19.23 16.90 -12.98
C GLN A 156 -18.81 16.92 -14.46
N LEU A 157 -17.64 16.36 -14.79
CA LEU A 157 -17.15 16.32 -16.18
C LEU A 157 -18.03 15.45 -17.08
N ASN A 158 -18.56 14.34 -16.55
CA ASN A 158 -19.51 13.49 -17.26
C ASN A 158 -20.86 14.16 -17.52
N VAL A 159 -21.19 15.24 -16.81
CA VAL A 159 -22.40 16.05 -17.08
C VAL A 159 -22.10 17.15 -18.09
N LEU A 160 -20.94 17.81 -17.96
CA LEU A 160 -20.58 18.98 -18.76
C LEU A 160 -20.05 18.64 -20.15
N HIS A 161 -19.40 17.48 -20.32
CA HIS A 161 -18.70 17.08 -21.55
C HIS A 161 -17.84 18.22 -22.16
N PRO A 162 -16.89 18.80 -21.39
CA PRO A 162 -16.14 19.94 -21.85
C PRO A 162 -15.24 19.61 -23.05
N VAL A 163 -14.96 20.63 -23.86
CA VAL A 163 -13.92 20.58 -24.89
C VAL A 163 -12.57 20.86 -24.24
N ILE A 164 -11.64 19.94 -24.43
CA ILE A 164 -10.27 20.03 -23.92
C ILE A 164 -9.40 20.64 -25.03
N SER A 165 -8.81 21.80 -24.74
CA SER A 165 -7.96 22.53 -25.70
C SER A 165 -6.56 21.91 -25.89
N ARG A 166 -6.29 20.73 -25.33
CA ARG A 166 -5.00 20.05 -25.43
C ARG A 166 -4.89 19.32 -26.76
N GLU A 167 -3.78 19.53 -27.45
CA GLU A 167 -3.44 18.80 -28.67
C GLU A 167 -2.67 17.51 -28.33
N TYR A 168 -3.10 16.38 -28.88
CA TYR A 168 -2.38 15.11 -28.76
C TYR A 168 -1.72 14.77 -30.08
N THR A 169 -0.40 14.63 -30.06
CA THR A 169 0.38 14.25 -31.24
C THR A 169 0.89 12.83 -31.10
N LEU A 170 0.52 11.94 -32.03
CA LEU A 170 1.08 10.59 -32.13
C LEU A 170 2.19 10.60 -33.19
N PHE A 171 3.44 10.42 -32.75
CA PHE A 171 4.66 10.39 -33.59
C PHE A 171 4.83 11.58 -34.56
N GLY A 172 4.22 12.74 -34.27
CA GLY A 172 4.23 13.90 -35.16
C GLY A 172 3.49 13.70 -36.49
N VAL A 173 2.73 12.61 -36.61
CA VAL A 173 2.00 12.21 -37.82
C VAL A 173 0.50 12.45 -37.64
N ILE A 174 -0.03 12.09 -36.47
CA ILE A 174 -1.45 12.20 -36.16
C ILE A 174 -1.60 13.30 -35.11
N GLU A 175 -2.41 14.31 -35.42
CA GLU A 175 -2.77 15.35 -34.48
C GLU A 175 -4.26 15.21 -34.15
N PHE A 176 -4.58 15.06 -32.87
CA PHE A 176 -5.94 15.13 -32.36
C PHE A 176 -6.15 16.49 -31.70
N LYS A 177 -7.14 17.23 -32.19
CA LYS A 177 -7.54 18.55 -31.70
C LYS A 177 -9.03 18.55 -31.36
N ASP A 178 -9.46 19.56 -30.61
CA ASP A 178 -10.85 19.77 -30.22
C ASP A 178 -11.47 18.51 -29.58
N LEU A 179 -10.73 17.93 -28.63
CA LEU A 179 -11.12 16.70 -27.95
C LEU A 179 -12.25 16.99 -26.97
N VAL A 180 -13.37 16.31 -27.16
CA VAL A 180 -14.54 16.39 -26.26
C VAL A 180 -14.49 15.26 -25.26
N TRP A 181 -14.63 15.59 -23.98
CA TRP A 181 -14.79 14.60 -22.93
C TRP A 181 -16.01 13.72 -23.18
N GLN A 182 -15.82 12.41 -23.26
CA GLN A 182 -16.93 11.46 -23.43
C GLN A 182 -17.36 10.87 -22.10
N ARG A 183 -16.43 10.24 -21.39
CA ARG A 183 -16.75 9.58 -20.12
C ARG A 183 -15.49 9.34 -19.33
N GLY A 184 -15.54 9.61 -18.03
CA GLY A 184 -14.56 9.13 -17.06
C GLY A 184 -15.18 8.18 -16.05
N PHE A 185 -14.32 7.38 -15.43
CA PHE A 185 -14.65 6.48 -14.35
C PHE A 185 -13.50 6.45 -13.35
N VAL A 186 -13.84 6.40 -12.06
CA VAL A 186 -12.89 6.25 -10.96
C VAL A 186 -13.25 4.99 -10.21
N ASP A 187 -12.25 4.18 -9.92
CA ASP A 187 -12.33 2.96 -9.14
C ASP A 187 -11.25 2.98 -8.06
N TYR A 188 -11.43 2.17 -7.03
CA TYR A 188 -10.43 1.98 -6.01
C TYR A 188 -10.27 0.50 -5.68
N ARG A 189 -9.07 0.15 -5.26
CA ARG A 189 -8.73 -1.20 -4.83
C ARG A 189 -8.23 -1.15 -3.41
N THR A 190 -8.81 -1.97 -2.54
CA THR A 190 -8.38 -2.14 -1.15
C THR A 190 -7.54 -3.39 -1.00
N ASN A 191 -6.49 -3.32 -0.21
CA ASN A 191 -5.72 -4.49 0.18
C ASN A 191 -6.37 -5.13 1.42
N SER A 192 -7.14 -6.20 1.23
CA SER A 192 -7.74 -6.97 2.32
C SER A 192 -6.80 -8.04 2.90
N ASN A 193 -5.56 -8.14 2.42
CA ASN A 193 -4.64 -9.21 2.77
C ASN A 193 -3.96 -9.01 4.14
N LYS A 194 -4.21 -7.86 4.80
CA LYS A 194 -3.86 -7.63 6.21
C LYS A 194 -5.10 -7.91 7.06
N MET A 195 -5.20 -9.15 7.53
CA MET A 195 -6.25 -9.64 8.43
C MET A 195 -6.33 -8.72 9.67
N GLY A 196 -7.45 -7.98 9.81
CA GLY A 196 -7.82 -7.30 11.06
C GLY A 196 -7.55 -5.79 11.15
N ASP A 197 -6.87 -5.17 10.19
CA ASP A 197 -6.65 -3.72 10.17
C ASP A 197 -7.54 -3.04 9.11
N ALA A 198 -7.95 -1.79 9.34
CA ALA A 198 -8.89 -1.06 8.49
C ALA A 198 -8.51 -1.17 7.00
N ALA A 199 -9.49 -1.34 6.11
CA ALA A 199 -9.25 -1.58 4.68
C ALA A 199 -8.39 -0.45 4.06
N VAL A 200 -7.10 -0.72 3.88
CA VAL A 200 -6.14 0.23 3.30
C VAL A 200 -6.28 0.25 1.79
N LEU A 201 -6.37 1.44 1.20
CA LEU A 201 -6.34 1.62 -0.24
C LEU A 201 -4.98 1.24 -0.81
N GLU A 202 -4.99 0.27 -1.72
CA GLU A 202 -3.82 -0.16 -2.49
C GLU A 202 -3.60 0.79 -3.67
N SER A 203 -4.68 1.07 -4.41
CA SER A 203 -4.63 1.95 -5.57
C SER A 203 -5.98 2.59 -5.88
N VAL A 204 -5.92 3.75 -6.55
CA VAL A 204 -7.06 4.45 -7.15
C VAL A 204 -6.83 4.49 -8.65
N ASN A 205 -7.74 3.90 -9.42
CA ASN A 205 -7.69 3.87 -10.86
C ASN A 205 -8.65 4.92 -11.41
N PHE A 206 -8.17 5.73 -12.35
CA PHE A 206 -8.95 6.75 -13.02
C PHE A 206 -8.75 6.61 -14.52
N SER A 207 -9.83 6.33 -15.24
CA SER A 207 -9.81 6.15 -16.68
C SER A 207 -10.80 7.08 -17.34
N PHE A 208 -10.43 7.65 -18.49
CA PHE A 208 -11.34 8.49 -19.25
C PHE A 208 -11.12 8.40 -20.75
N ASN A 209 -12.18 8.69 -21.49
CA ASN A 209 -12.20 8.68 -22.94
C ASN A 209 -12.45 10.09 -23.47
N LEU A 210 -11.62 10.50 -24.42
CA LEU A 210 -11.77 11.72 -25.19
C LEU A 210 -12.09 11.37 -26.63
N LYS A 211 -12.92 12.19 -27.28
CA LYS A 211 -13.28 12.01 -28.68
C LYS A 211 -13.08 13.31 -29.47
N ALA A 212 -12.34 13.25 -30.57
CA ALA A 212 -12.26 14.35 -31.52
C ALA A 212 -13.40 14.25 -32.55
N ASP A 213 -13.70 15.37 -33.21
CA ASP A 213 -14.82 15.48 -34.16
C ASP A 213 -14.58 14.69 -35.47
N ARG A 214 -13.31 14.56 -35.89
CA ARG A 214 -12.95 13.99 -37.20
C ARG A 214 -12.05 12.78 -37.10
N GLU A 215 -12.41 11.73 -37.84
CA GLU A 215 -11.56 10.57 -38.09
C GLU A 215 -10.29 10.97 -38.85
N VAL A 216 -9.15 10.38 -38.48
CA VAL A 216 -7.88 10.67 -39.15
C VAL A 216 -7.58 9.59 -40.18
N VAL A 217 -7.41 10.00 -41.44
CA VAL A 217 -7.09 9.10 -42.55
C VAL A 217 -5.64 9.30 -42.97
N LEU A 218 -4.87 8.21 -43.00
CA LEU A 218 -3.44 8.22 -43.28
C LEU A 218 -3.11 7.18 -44.32
N GLU A 219 -2.32 7.54 -45.33
CA GLU A 219 -1.74 6.58 -46.26
C GLU A 219 -0.26 6.34 -45.92
N ARG A 220 0.15 5.07 -45.89
CA ARG A 220 1.53 4.65 -45.59
C ARG A 220 2.02 3.60 -46.57
N GLU A 221 3.32 3.66 -46.85
CA GLU A 221 4.04 2.68 -47.67
C GLU A 221 4.21 1.36 -46.92
N ALA A 222 4.38 0.27 -47.68
CA ALA A 222 4.49 -1.09 -47.16
C ALA A 222 5.46 -1.28 -45.98
N SER A 223 6.60 -0.59 -45.98
CA SER A 223 7.63 -0.69 -44.93
C SER A 223 7.20 -0.11 -43.58
N ALA A 224 6.24 0.83 -43.56
CA ALA A 224 5.80 1.54 -42.37
C ALA A 224 4.43 1.07 -41.83
N ILE A 225 3.76 0.15 -42.55
CA ILE A 225 2.43 -0.37 -42.15
C ILE A 225 2.52 -1.10 -40.82
N GLU A 226 3.45 -2.06 -40.71
CA GLU A 226 3.60 -2.90 -39.52
C GLU A 226 3.96 -2.05 -38.30
N SER A 227 4.98 -1.18 -38.43
CA SER A 227 5.40 -0.29 -37.34
C SER A 227 4.27 0.65 -36.89
N LEU A 228 3.51 1.24 -37.83
CA LEU A 228 2.39 2.11 -37.44
C LEU A 228 1.27 1.31 -36.76
N SER A 229 1.00 0.08 -37.22
CA SER A 229 -0.04 -0.77 -36.64
C SER A 229 0.29 -1.20 -35.22
N GLU A 230 1.54 -1.59 -34.96
CA GLU A 230 2.04 -1.95 -33.64
C GLU A 230 1.95 -0.75 -32.69
N LEU A 231 2.37 0.42 -33.15
CA LEU A 231 2.29 1.66 -32.35
C LEU A 231 0.86 2.07 -32.00
N LEU A 232 -0.07 1.99 -32.96
CA LEU A 232 -1.49 2.28 -32.69
C LEU A 232 -2.07 1.28 -31.69
N TYR A 233 -1.69 0.01 -31.80
CA TYR A 233 -2.11 -1.05 -30.89
C TYR A 233 -1.55 -0.83 -29.47
N ASP A 234 -0.25 -0.54 -29.33
CA ASP A 234 0.41 -0.30 -28.04
C ASP A 234 -0.18 0.89 -27.28
N ASN A 235 -0.59 1.92 -28.01
CA ASN A 235 -1.24 3.10 -27.45
C ASN A 235 -2.75 2.92 -27.25
N GLY A 236 -3.32 1.76 -27.58
CA GLY A 236 -4.73 1.44 -27.40
C GLY A 236 -5.66 2.25 -28.31
N VAL A 237 -5.16 2.75 -29.44
CA VAL A 237 -5.94 3.53 -30.41
C VAL A 237 -6.64 2.56 -31.35
N VAL A 238 -7.95 2.76 -31.55
CA VAL A 238 -8.73 1.92 -32.46
C VAL A 238 -8.51 2.39 -33.89
N PHE A 239 -8.17 1.46 -34.79
CA PHE A 239 -7.95 1.77 -36.20
C PHE A 239 -8.47 0.66 -37.11
N ARG A 240 -8.74 1.04 -38.38
CA ARG A 240 -9.03 0.13 -39.48
C ARG A 240 -7.98 0.32 -40.56
N CYS A 241 -7.41 -0.79 -41.04
CA CYS A 241 -6.43 -0.78 -42.11
C CYS A 241 -7.04 -1.33 -43.41
N GLN A 242 -6.80 -0.66 -44.53
CA GLN A 242 -7.11 -1.15 -45.88
C GLN A 242 -5.82 -1.23 -46.70
N GLU A 243 -5.35 -2.45 -46.95
CA GLU A 243 -4.19 -2.70 -47.80
C GLU A 243 -4.54 -2.54 -49.27
N LYS A 244 -3.69 -1.80 -49.99
CA LYS A 244 -3.71 -1.69 -51.44
C LYS A 244 -2.60 -2.57 -52.00
N ARG A 245 -3.01 -3.60 -52.74
CA ARG A 245 -2.09 -4.54 -53.39
C ARG A 245 -1.92 -4.19 -54.86
N ASN A 246 -0.68 -4.25 -55.33
CA ASN A 246 -0.35 -4.06 -56.74
C ASN A 246 -0.75 -5.31 -57.56
N GLN A 247 -0.67 -5.23 -58.89
CA GLN A 247 -0.97 -6.32 -59.84
C GLN A 247 -0.18 -7.62 -59.57
N ARG A 248 0.94 -7.52 -58.84
CA ARG A 248 1.76 -8.64 -58.38
C ARG A 248 1.35 -9.21 -57.01
N GLN A 249 0.18 -8.83 -56.49
CA GLN A 249 -0.35 -9.22 -55.16
C GLN A 249 0.53 -8.78 -53.96
N MET A 250 1.52 -7.91 -54.16
CA MET A 250 2.30 -7.32 -53.08
C MET A 250 1.63 -6.06 -52.54
N VAL A 251 1.66 -5.87 -51.23
CA VAL A 251 1.14 -4.66 -50.56
C VAL A 251 2.06 -3.50 -50.94
N GLU A 252 1.48 -2.46 -51.55
CA GLU A 252 2.21 -1.27 -52.01
C GLU A 252 2.01 -0.10 -51.05
N SER A 253 0.76 0.14 -50.66
CA SER A 253 0.38 1.10 -49.63
C SER A 253 -0.78 0.56 -48.80
N ALA A 254 -1.01 1.13 -47.63
CA ALA A 254 -2.23 0.93 -46.88
C ALA A 254 -2.80 2.25 -46.38
N THR A 255 -4.13 2.32 -46.37
CA THR A 255 -4.89 3.43 -45.81
C THR A 255 -5.37 3.04 -44.42
N PHE A 256 -4.96 3.81 -43.42
CA PHE A 256 -5.37 3.71 -42.04
C PHE A 256 -6.49 4.71 -41.77
N TYR A 257 -7.60 4.21 -41.23
CA TYR A 257 -8.71 4.99 -40.71
C TYR A 257 -8.63 4.89 -39.18
N VAL A 258 -8.15 5.96 -38.54
CA VAL A 258 -7.89 5.99 -37.10
C VAL A 258 -9.07 6.66 -36.42
N ALA A 259 -9.74 5.90 -35.55
CA ALA A 259 -10.86 6.41 -34.79
C ALA A 259 -10.40 7.59 -33.93
N PRO A 260 -11.17 8.69 -33.87
CA PRO A 260 -10.80 9.87 -33.11
C PRO A 260 -11.06 9.70 -31.62
N GLU A 261 -10.72 8.56 -31.04
CA GLU A 261 -10.95 8.25 -29.62
C GLU A 261 -9.61 7.99 -28.91
N ILE A 262 -9.37 8.73 -27.83
CA ILE A 262 -8.19 8.59 -26.98
C ILE A 262 -8.64 8.08 -25.62
N LYS A 263 -8.07 6.95 -25.20
CA LYS A 263 -8.29 6.37 -23.88
C LYS A 263 -7.08 6.65 -23.01
N ALA A 264 -7.31 7.34 -21.91
CA ALA A 264 -6.29 7.65 -20.91
C ALA A 264 -6.59 6.90 -19.61
N THR A 265 -5.53 6.39 -18.98
CA THR A 265 -5.63 5.61 -17.75
C THR A 265 -4.58 6.10 -16.77
N LEU A 266 -4.99 6.36 -15.54
CA LEU A 266 -4.17 6.83 -14.44
C LEU A 266 -4.35 5.88 -13.26
N CYS A 267 -3.26 5.46 -12.65
CA CYS A 267 -3.24 4.60 -11.48
C CYS A 267 -2.41 5.28 -10.40
N TRP A 268 -3.07 5.66 -9.32
CA TRP A 268 -2.44 6.17 -8.10
C TRP A 268 -2.20 4.98 -7.19
N ARG A 269 -0.94 4.57 -7.02
CA ARG A 269 -0.57 3.40 -6.23
C ARG A 269 0.14 3.81 -4.94
N ALA A 270 -0.26 3.22 -3.82
CA ALA A 270 0.44 3.40 -2.55
C ALA A 270 1.88 2.85 -2.63
N ASP A 271 2.85 3.65 -2.21
CA ASP A 271 4.24 3.25 -1.97
C ASP A 271 4.58 3.56 -0.49
N ILE A 272 4.32 2.57 0.37
CA ILE A 272 4.51 2.69 1.82
C ILE A 272 6.00 2.82 2.16
N GLU A 273 6.88 2.19 1.38
CA GLU A 273 8.33 2.24 1.61
C GLU A 273 8.88 3.66 1.45
N LYS A 274 8.42 4.37 0.41
CA LYS A 274 8.81 5.75 0.15
C LYS A 274 7.90 6.79 0.79
N ARG A 275 6.88 6.36 1.56
CA ARG A 275 5.89 7.22 2.22
C ARG A 275 5.17 8.15 1.23
N GLY A 276 4.77 7.60 0.10
CA GLY A 276 4.19 8.37 -0.98
C GLY A 276 3.24 7.57 -1.85
N VAL A 277 2.85 8.19 -2.95
CA VAL A 277 1.99 7.63 -3.98
C VAL A 277 2.71 7.76 -5.31
N VAL A 278 2.74 6.65 -6.05
CA VAL A 278 3.23 6.62 -7.43
C VAL A 278 2.02 6.81 -8.34
N LEU A 279 2.02 7.90 -9.10
CA LEU A 279 1.05 8.12 -10.17
C LEU A 279 1.63 7.56 -11.47
N GLU A 280 1.01 6.51 -11.98
CA GLU A 280 1.28 5.98 -13.32
C GLU A 280 0.19 6.44 -14.27
N ALA A 281 0.55 7.17 -15.30
CA ALA A 281 -0.36 7.73 -16.27
C ALA A 281 -0.01 7.23 -17.66
N ARG A 282 -1.01 6.72 -18.39
CA ARG A 282 -0.93 6.32 -19.79
C ARG A 282 -1.81 7.24 -20.63
N ASN A 283 -1.27 7.76 -21.72
CA ASN A 283 -1.96 8.64 -22.67
C ASN A 283 -2.57 9.90 -22.03
N PHE A 284 -2.04 10.39 -20.90
CA PHE A 284 -2.65 11.47 -20.13
C PHE A 284 -2.30 12.88 -20.65
N GLU A 285 -1.02 13.20 -20.80
CA GLU A 285 -0.57 14.48 -21.38
C GLU A 285 -0.18 14.32 -22.85
N ARG A 286 0.44 13.18 -23.15
CA ARG A 286 0.91 12.75 -24.47
C ARG A 286 0.73 11.24 -24.54
N PHE A 287 0.75 10.69 -25.74
CA PHE A 287 0.77 9.25 -25.92
C PHE A 287 1.99 8.61 -25.25
N GLY A 288 1.77 7.45 -24.64
CA GLY A 288 2.75 6.71 -23.88
C GLY A 288 2.59 6.80 -22.37
N ASP A 289 3.57 6.24 -21.67
CA ASP A 289 3.55 6.07 -20.22
C ASP A 289 4.38 7.17 -19.53
N THR A 290 3.84 7.72 -18.45
CA THR A 290 4.51 8.70 -17.59
C THR A 290 4.32 8.28 -16.14
N ARG A 291 5.37 8.40 -15.34
CA ARG A 291 5.33 8.12 -13.91
C ARG A 291 5.71 9.36 -13.12
N TYR A 292 5.03 9.58 -12.01
CA TYR A 292 5.30 10.64 -11.06
C TYR A 292 5.32 10.07 -9.65
N PHE A 293 6.19 10.59 -8.80
CA PHE A 293 6.22 10.30 -7.39
C PHE A 293 5.75 11.53 -6.59
N LEU A 294 4.78 11.29 -5.70
CA LEU A 294 4.17 12.29 -4.83
C LEU A 294 4.34 11.84 -3.38
N SER A 295 4.83 12.72 -2.52
CA SER A 295 4.83 12.46 -1.08
C SER A 295 3.40 12.55 -0.54
N ALA A 296 3.05 11.73 0.46
CA ALA A 296 1.72 11.75 1.08
C ALA A 296 1.37 13.14 1.67
N GLU A 297 2.37 13.89 2.14
CA GLU A 297 2.19 15.24 2.70
C GLU A 297 1.75 16.27 1.65
N VAL A 298 2.07 16.03 0.38
CA VAL A 298 1.78 16.93 -0.74
C VAL A 298 0.38 16.66 -1.33
N LEU A 299 -0.29 15.57 -0.94
CA LEU A 299 -1.65 15.19 -1.35
C LEU A 299 -2.72 16.07 -0.68
N THR A 300 -2.60 17.38 -0.89
CA THR A 300 -3.52 18.41 -0.41
C THR A 300 -4.55 18.74 -1.49
N GLN A 301 -5.63 19.42 -1.07
CA GLN A 301 -6.67 19.89 -1.99
C GLN A 301 -6.13 20.79 -3.11
N GLU A 302 -5.16 21.66 -2.79
CA GLU A 302 -4.53 22.56 -3.78
C GLU A 302 -3.85 21.77 -4.90
N MET A 303 -3.09 20.73 -4.54
CA MET A 303 -2.44 19.86 -5.53
C MET A 303 -3.47 19.14 -6.41
N LEU A 304 -4.57 18.67 -5.81
CA LEU A 304 -5.66 18.02 -6.54
C LEU A 304 -6.36 18.98 -7.51
N GLU A 305 -6.56 20.24 -7.14
CA GLU A 305 -7.08 21.28 -8.04
C GLU A 305 -6.13 21.55 -9.21
N GLU A 306 -4.83 21.63 -8.96
CA GLU A 306 -3.83 21.79 -10.02
C GLU A 306 -3.81 20.56 -10.95
N PHE A 307 -4.03 19.36 -10.41
CA PHE A 307 -4.23 18.15 -11.21
C PHE A 307 -5.51 18.23 -12.06
N GLY A 308 -6.62 18.73 -11.52
CA GLY A 308 -7.85 18.96 -12.27
C GLY A 308 -7.67 19.96 -13.42
N ARG A 309 -6.92 21.04 -13.20
CA ARG A 309 -6.53 21.99 -14.27
C ARG A 309 -5.66 21.30 -15.32
N LEU A 310 -4.71 20.47 -14.90
CA LEU A 310 -3.89 19.67 -15.80
C LEU A 310 -4.74 18.71 -16.63
N LEU A 311 -5.76 18.05 -16.06
CA LEU A 311 -6.68 17.17 -16.78
C LEU A 311 -7.44 17.93 -17.88
N LEU A 312 -7.90 19.14 -17.58
CA LEU A 312 -8.64 19.99 -18.52
C LEU A 312 -7.76 20.70 -19.58
N GLY A 313 -6.44 20.47 -19.57
CA GLY A 313 -5.54 21.14 -20.50
C GLY A 313 -5.25 22.61 -20.16
N GLN A 314 -5.59 23.06 -18.96
CA GLN A 314 -5.38 24.43 -18.51
C GLN A 314 -3.96 24.62 -17.93
N ALA A 315 -3.55 25.88 -17.77
CA ALA A 315 -2.31 26.22 -17.08
C ALA A 315 -2.37 25.71 -15.62
N ASN A 316 -1.32 24.99 -15.21
CA ASN A 316 -1.27 24.30 -13.93
C ASN A 316 0.14 24.29 -13.36
N ARG A 317 0.24 24.05 -12.05
CA ARG A 317 1.50 23.91 -11.28
C ARG A 317 1.71 22.50 -10.75
N PHE A 318 1.01 21.50 -11.29
CA PHE A 318 1.09 20.12 -10.82
C PHE A 318 2.53 19.57 -10.79
N ARG A 319 3.36 19.98 -11.76
CA ARG A 319 4.76 19.56 -11.85
C ARG A 319 5.67 20.12 -10.75
N ASP A 320 5.26 21.18 -10.05
CA ASP A 320 6.01 21.70 -8.91
C ASP A 320 5.86 20.79 -7.69
N PHE A 321 4.73 20.07 -7.62
CA PHE A 321 4.43 19.10 -6.56
C PHE A 321 4.94 17.68 -6.89
N ALA A 322 4.94 17.32 -8.17
CA ALA A 322 5.28 15.98 -8.64
C ALA A 322 6.75 15.87 -9.08
N ARG A 323 7.50 14.94 -8.51
CA ARG A 323 8.83 14.57 -9.03
C ARG A 323 8.66 13.51 -10.12
N ARG A 324 9.23 13.75 -11.30
CA ARG A 324 9.25 12.79 -12.41
C ARG A 324 10.40 11.81 -12.27
#